data_AF-R2P1F6-F1
#
_entry.id   AF-R2P1F6-F1
#
_cell.length_a   1.000
_cell.length_b   1.000
_cell.length_c   1.000
_cell.angle_alpha   90.00
_cell.angle_beta   90.00
_cell.angle_gamma   90.00
#
_symmetry.space_group_name_H-M   'P 1'
#
loop_
_entity.id
_entity.type
_entity.pdbx_description
1 polymer ?
#
loop_
_entity_poly.entity_id
_entity_poly.type
_entity_poly.pdbx_seq_one_letter_code
_entity_poly.pdbx_strand_id
1 'polypeptide(L)'
;MKKNYVFHLVVWVYILFMHFGQQTFSFMGLNVFLAWLPILFAQLFIQIKDSWRWIFVPLWLLFFPNIPYLMTDLFHLAALRIYQPGGHFLMDSQGWWSYLLLALPIVLMVFIGMAQVFKLFSAIQLSKKQKVSSVTVLAILSSIAIYIGRFDRVHSIELVVHPVTVLKLLIGNWSAEKIQFVLMFSILQLGIWGLISYLQQETKEE
;
A
#
# COMPACT_ATOMS: atom_id res chain seq x y z
N MET A 1 -6.07 -2.72 -22.62
CA MET A 1 -7.46 -2.62 -22.12
C MET A 1 -7.93 -3.90 -21.43
N LYS A 2 -8.01 -5.07 -22.10
CA LYS A 2 -8.48 -6.34 -21.46
C LYS A 2 -7.74 -6.74 -20.16
N LYS A 3 -6.41 -6.59 -20.10
CA LYS A 3 -5.60 -6.93 -18.91
C LYS A 3 -5.96 -6.12 -17.65
N ASN A 4 -6.40 -4.86 -17.80
CA ASN A 4 -6.74 -4.01 -16.66
C ASN A 4 -8.09 -4.43 -16.04
N TYR A 5 -9.07 -4.79 -16.86
CA TYR A 5 -10.38 -5.26 -16.37
C TYR A 5 -10.28 -6.56 -15.59
N VAL A 6 -9.45 -7.51 -16.03
CA VAL A 6 -9.22 -8.77 -15.31
C VAL A 6 -8.61 -8.50 -13.94
N PHE A 7 -7.61 -7.62 -13.85
CA PHE A 7 -7.02 -7.22 -12.56
C PHE A 7 -8.07 -6.67 -11.60
N HIS A 8 -8.88 -5.70 -12.04
CA HIS A 8 -9.93 -5.12 -11.21
C HIS A 8 -10.96 -6.17 -10.79
N LEU A 9 -11.39 -7.03 -11.70
CA LEU A 9 -12.34 -8.11 -11.39
C LEU A 9 -11.79 -9.04 -10.32
N VAL A 10 -10.53 -9.48 -10.43
CA VAL A 10 -9.89 -10.35 -9.44
C VAL A 10 -9.82 -9.67 -8.07
N VAL A 11 -9.44 -8.38 -8.02
CA VAL A 11 -9.42 -7.61 -6.77
C VAL A 11 -10.82 -7.51 -6.15
N TRP A 12 -11.85 -7.22 -6.95
CA TRP A 12 -13.23 -7.18 -6.47
C TRP A 12 -13.73 -8.53 -5.96
N VAL A 13 -13.45 -9.62 -6.68
CA VAL A 13 -13.80 -10.98 -6.24
C VAL A 13 -13.14 -11.29 -4.90
N TYR A 14 -11.85 -10.95 -4.73
CA TYR A 14 -11.15 -11.11 -3.46
C TYR A 14 -11.81 -10.29 -2.34
N ILE A 15 -12.12 -9.01 -2.58
CA ILE A 15 -12.74 -8.13 -1.58
C ILE A 15 -14.09 -8.69 -1.11
N LEU A 16 -14.94 -9.09 -2.06
CA LEU A 16 -16.25 -9.67 -1.76
C LEU A 16 -16.11 -11.01 -1.03
N PHE A 17 -15.17 -11.86 -1.45
CA PHE A 17 -14.89 -13.13 -0.78
C PHE A 17 -14.42 -12.92 0.66
N MET A 18 -13.53 -11.96 0.93
CA MET A 18 -13.07 -11.67 2.29
C MET A 18 -14.19 -11.08 3.15
N HIS A 19 -15.03 -10.22 2.58
CA HIS A 19 -16.12 -9.57 3.31
C HIS A 19 -17.24 -10.54 3.70
N PHE A 20 -17.64 -11.43 2.79
CA PHE A 20 -18.76 -12.35 3.01
C PHE A 20 -18.35 -13.76 3.44
N GLY A 21 -17.14 -14.20 3.09
CA GLY A 21 -16.68 -15.58 3.28
C GLY A 21 -15.69 -15.81 4.42
N GLN A 22 -15.10 -14.75 5.00
CA GLN A 22 -14.14 -14.86 6.10
C GLN A 22 -14.63 -14.10 7.33
N GLN A 23 -14.52 -14.71 8.52
CA GLN A 23 -14.88 -14.03 9.77
C GLN A 23 -13.66 -13.41 10.46
N THR A 24 -12.57 -14.16 10.59
CA THR A 24 -11.40 -13.74 11.36
C THR A 24 -10.59 -12.64 10.68
N PHE A 25 -10.49 -12.66 9.34
CA PHE A 25 -9.64 -11.76 8.56
C PHE A 25 -10.44 -10.88 7.58
N SER A 26 -11.72 -10.65 7.84
CA SER A 26 -12.61 -9.85 6.97
C SER A 26 -12.09 -8.43 6.72
N PHE A 27 -11.37 -7.86 7.69
CA PHE A 27 -10.73 -6.54 7.57
C PHE A 27 -9.78 -6.43 6.37
N MET A 28 -9.20 -7.55 5.94
CA MET A 28 -8.27 -7.58 4.81
C MET A 28 -8.97 -7.18 3.50
N GLY A 29 -10.26 -7.47 3.36
CA GLY A 29 -11.05 -7.00 2.22
C GLY A 29 -11.09 -5.47 2.14
N LEU A 30 -11.31 -4.79 3.27
CA LEU A 30 -11.28 -3.32 3.33
C LEU A 30 -9.87 -2.78 3.08
N ASN A 31 -8.83 -3.38 3.65
CA ASN A 31 -7.46 -2.90 3.47
C ASN A 31 -7.00 -3.03 2.01
N VAL A 32 -7.35 -4.15 1.34
CA VAL A 32 -7.09 -4.32 -0.11
C VAL A 32 -7.90 -3.34 -0.95
N PHE A 33 -9.15 -3.05 -0.58
CA PHE A 33 -9.94 -2.02 -1.25
C PHE A 33 -9.28 -0.64 -1.14
N LEU A 34 -8.82 -0.24 0.05
CA LEU A 34 -8.13 1.03 0.27
C LEU A 34 -6.80 1.11 -0.49
N ALA A 35 -6.04 0.02 -0.56
CA ALA A 35 -4.81 -0.07 -1.34
C ALA A 35 -5.06 -0.10 -2.86
N TRP A 36 -6.24 -0.53 -3.29
CA TRP A 36 -6.64 -0.55 -4.70
C TRP A 36 -7.00 0.85 -5.24
N LEU A 37 -7.62 1.71 -4.42
CA LEU A 37 -7.97 3.09 -4.79
C LEU A 37 -6.83 3.91 -5.40
N PRO A 38 -5.62 4.02 -4.81
CA PRO A 38 -4.53 4.77 -5.42
C PRO A 38 -4.03 4.11 -6.72
N ILE A 39 -4.21 2.81 -6.91
CA ILE A 39 -3.90 2.16 -8.20
C ILE A 39 -4.89 2.64 -9.27
N LEU A 40 -6.18 2.67 -8.94
CA LEU A 40 -7.24 3.17 -9.81
C LEU A 40 -7.02 4.65 -10.16
N PHE A 41 -6.74 5.50 -9.17
CA PHE A 41 -6.58 6.94 -9.39
C PHE A 41 -5.39 7.27 -10.31
N ALA A 42 -4.25 6.60 -10.17
CA ALA A 42 -3.14 6.82 -11.10
C ALA A 42 -3.48 6.34 -12.53
N GLN A 43 -4.20 5.22 -12.66
CA GLN A 43 -4.64 4.75 -13.97
C GLN A 43 -5.61 5.72 -14.64
N LEU A 44 -6.57 6.27 -13.88
CA LEU A 44 -7.49 7.30 -14.36
C LEU A 44 -6.74 8.57 -14.78
N PHE A 45 -5.76 9.00 -13.99
CA PHE A 45 -4.90 10.14 -14.34
C PHE A 45 -4.18 9.94 -15.69
N ILE A 46 -3.66 8.73 -15.94
CA ILE A 46 -2.91 8.41 -17.16
C ILE A 46 -3.82 8.29 -18.38
N GLN A 47 -5.04 7.78 -18.21
CA GLN A 47 -5.97 7.52 -19.32
C GLN A 47 -6.77 8.75 -19.73
N ILE A 48 -7.14 9.61 -18.78
CA ILE A 48 -7.93 10.81 -19.04
C ILE A 48 -7.03 11.90 -19.63
N LYS A 49 -7.42 12.43 -20.79
CA LYS A 49 -6.68 13.50 -21.49
C LYS A 49 -7.11 14.91 -21.08
N ASP A 50 -8.31 15.04 -20.51
CA ASP A 50 -8.86 16.31 -20.03
C ASP A 50 -8.15 16.79 -18.75
N SER A 51 -8.18 18.10 -18.54
CA SER A 51 -7.79 18.83 -17.34
C SER A 51 -8.35 18.23 -16.04
N TRP A 52 -9.56 17.65 -16.07
CA TRP A 52 -10.18 16.98 -14.92
C TRP A 52 -9.33 15.86 -14.32
N ARG A 53 -8.40 15.27 -15.08
CA ARG A 53 -7.49 14.23 -14.58
C ARG A 53 -6.74 14.64 -13.31
N TRP A 54 -6.45 15.93 -13.14
CA TRP A 54 -5.66 16.44 -12.02
C TRP A 54 -6.32 16.22 -10.66
N ILE A 55 -7.65 16.00 -10.60
CA ILE A 55 -8.35 15.63 -9.35
C ILE A 55 -7.85 14.30 -8.77
N PHE A 56 -7.32 13.41 -9.61
CA PHE A 56 -6.86 12.10 -9.18
C PHE A 56 -5.48 12.15 -8.51
N VAL A 57 -4.70 13.23 -8.67
CA VAL A 57 -3.40 13.37 -8.00
C VAL A 57 -3.52 13.54 -6.48
N PRO A 58 -4.34 14.46 -5.94
CA PRO A 58 -4.52 14.56 -4.49
C PRO A 58 -5.22 13.32 -3.91
N LEU A 59 -6.19 12.72 -4.63
CA LEU A 59 -6.81 11.46 -4.22
C LEU A 59 -5.80 10.32 -4.17
N TRP A 60 -4.92 10.23 -5.18
CA TRP A 60 -3.82 9.28 -5.18
C TRP A 60 -2.93 9.48 -3.97
N LEU A 61 -2.51 10.71 -3.68
CA LEU A 61 -1.60 11.01 -2.56
C LEU A 61 -2.25 10.68 -1.20
N LEU A 62 -3.55 10.97 -1.06
CA LEU A 62 -4.32 10.68 0.14
C LEU A 62 -4.38 9.19 0.44
N PHE A 63 -4.64 8.36 -0.58
CA PHE A 63 -4.80 6.92 -0.40
C PHE A 63 -3.52 6.11 -0.61
N PHE A 64 -2.46 6.69 -1.19
CA PHE A 64 -1.20 6.01 -1.44
C PHE A 64 -0.63 5.27 -0.22
N PRO A 65 -0.65 5.83 1.02
CA PRO A 65 -0.11 5.13 2.19
C PRO A 65 -0.75 3.76 2.44
N ASN A 66 -1.98 3.53 1.99
CA ASN A 66 -2.66 2.25 2.14
C ASN A 66 -1.99 1.10 1.38
N ILE A 67 -1.20 1.38 0.33
CA ILE A 67 -0.41 0.35 -0.37
C ILE A 67 0.66 -0.22 0.56
N PRO A 68 1.66 0.54 1.02
CA PRO A 68 2.67 0.03 1.95
C PRO A 68 2.10 -0.29 3.34
N TYR A 69 0.96 0.28 3.74
CA TYR A 69 0.25 -0.11 4.96
C TYR A 69 -0.07 -1.60 5.01
N LEU A 70 -0.40 -2.23 3.87
CA LEU A 70 -0.67 -3.68 3.80
C LEU A 70 0.48 -4.54 4.35
N MET A 71 1.72 -4.04 4.30
CA MET A 71 2.87 -4.75 4.89
C MET A 71 2.73 -4.90 6.41
N THR A 72 2.07 -3.96 7.08
CA THR A 72 1.78 -4.06 8.53
C THR A 72 0.74 -5.14 8.83
N ASP A 73 -0.08 -5.56 7.88
CA ASP A 73 -1.05 -6.62 8.09
C ASP A 73 -0.39 -8.01 8.16
N LEU A 74 0.89 -8.14 7.77
CA LEU A 74 1.68 -9.35 7.99
C LEU A 74 1.78 -9.72 9.47
N PHE A 75 1.67 -8.75 10.39
CA PHE A 75 1.65 -9.03 11.83
C PHE A 75 0.44 -9.89 12.24
N HIS A 76 -0.65 -9.92 11.45
CA HIS A 76 -1.78 -10.80 11.72
C HIS A 76 -1.48 -12.27 11.43
N LEU A 77 -0.40 -12.59 10.71
CA LEU A 77 0.06 -13.98 10.56
C LEU A 77 0.44 -14.61 11.91
N ALA A 78 0.83 -13.80 12.91
CA ALA A 78 1.08 -14.28 14.27
C ALA A 78 -0.18 -14.86 14.95
N ALA A 79 -1.38 -14.50 14.49
CA ALA A 79 -2.63 -15.08 14.98
C ALA A 79 -2.90 -16.47 14.38
N LEU A 80 -2.21 -16.85 13.30
CA LEU A 80 -2.34 -18.17 12.71
C LEU A 80 -1.61 -19.18 13.61
N ARG A 81 -2.36 -20.10 14.21
CA ARG A 81 -1.84 -21.18 15.06
C ARG A 81 -1.16 -22.31 14.26
N ILE A 82 -0.60 -22.00 13.09
CA ILE A 82 0.07 -22.96 12.20
C ILE A 82 1.51 -23.27 12.62
N TYR A 83 2.14 -22.38 13.39
CA TYR A 83 3.49 -22.57 13.92
C TYR A 83 3.45 -23.12 15.35
N GLN A 84 4.27 -24.13 15.63
CA GLN A 84 4.44 -24.71 16.97
C GLN A 84 5.87 -24.53 17.50
N PRO A 85 6.03 -24.46 18.83
CA PRO A 85 7.35 -24.52 19.47
C PRO A 85 8.13 -25.74 18.98
N GLY A 86 9.43 -25.55 18.70
CA GLY A 86 10.29 -26.60 18.11
C GLY A 86 10.43 -26.52 16.59
N GLY A 87 9.81 -25.53 15.93
CA GLY A 87 9.97 -25.32 14.48
C GLY A 87 9.05 -26.18 13.62
N HIS A 88 8.04 -26.81 14.22
CA HIS A 88 7.08 -27.65 13.53
C HIS A 88 5.89 -26.82 13.02
N PHE A 89 5.36 -27.21 11.86
CA PHE A 89 4.15 -26.62 11.31
C PHE A 89 3.01 -27.63 11.39
N LEU A 90 1.84 -27.14 11.79
CA LEU A 90 0.62 -27.93 11.73
C LEU A 90 0.15 -28.11 10.29
N MET A 91 -0.26 -29.31 9.95
CA MET A 91 -1.00 -29.62 8.72
C MET A 91 -2.48 -29.22 8.87
N ASP A 92 -2.72 -27.96 9.27
CA ASP A 92 -4.06 -27.38 9.35
C ASP A 92 -4.39 -26.66 8.03
N SER A 93 -5.21 -27.30 7.21
CA SER A 93 -5.60 -26.77 5.89
C SER A 93 -6.23 -25.37 6.00
N GLN A 94 -7.03 -25.10 7.04
CA GLN A 94 -7.70 -23.80 7.19
C GLN A 94 -6.71 -22.68 7.52
N GLY A 95 -5.74 -22.95 8.39
CA GLY A 95 -4.65 -22.04 8.70
C GLY A 95 -3.79 -21.70 7.47
N TRP A 96 -3.46 -22.68 6.63
CA TRP A 96 -2.71 -22.46 5.39
C TRP A 96 -3.49 -21.67 4.34
N TRP A 97 -4.80 -21.89 4.21
CA TRP A 97 -5.65 -21.04 3.38
C TRP A 97 -5.69 -19.60 3.88
N SER A 98 -5.82 -19.40 5.18
CA SER A 98 -5.80 -18.08 5.81
C SER A 98 -4.45 -17.36 5.59
N TYR A 99 -3.34 -18.10 5.70
CA TYR A 99 -2.01 -17.60 5.35
C TYR A 99 -1.96 -17.09 3.91
N LEU A 100 -2.41 -17.89 2.94
CA LEU A 100 -2.41 -17.49 1.53
C LEU A 100 -3.28 -16.25 1.29
N LEU A 101 -4.49 -16.23 1.88
CA LEU A 101 -5.43 -15.11 1.74
C LEU A 101 -4.91 -13.81 2.33
N LEU A 102 -4.01 -13.85 3.32
CA LEU A 102 -3.32 -12.68 3.86
C LEU A 102 -2.08 -12.33 3.03
N ALA A 103 -1.17 -13.28 2.83
CA ALA A 103 0.14 -13.01 2.25
C ALA A 103 0.08 -12.62 0.77
N LEU A 104 -0.73 -13.31 -0.02
CA LEU A 104 -0.80 -13.11 -1.48
C LEU A 104 -1.18 -11.67 -1.88
N PRO A 105 -2.30 -11.09 -1.40
CA PRO A 105 -2.66 -9.72 -1.75
C PRO A 105 -1.66 -8.69 -1.21
N ILE A 106 -1.05 -8.92 -0.04
CA ILE A 106 0.00 -8.01 0.48
C ILE A 106 1.14 -7.92 -0.53
N VAL A 107 1.70 -9.06 -0.94
CA VAL A 107 2.81 -9.08 -1.89
C VAL A 107 2.40 -8.45 -3.23
N LEU A 108 1.28 -8.89 -3.81
CA LEU A 108 0.87 -8.42 -5.14
C LEU A 108 0.52 -6.93 -5.16
N MET A 109 -0.30 -6.48 -4.22
CA MET A 109 -0.77 -5.08 -4.18
C MET A 109 0.37 -4.12 -3.84
N VAL A 110 1.29 -4.51 -2.95
CA VAL A 110 2.49 -3.71 -2.65
C VAL A 110 3.36 -3.59 -3.89
N PHE A 111 3.72 -4.69 -4.56
CA PHE A 111 4.57 -4.61 -5.75
C PHE A 111 3.92 -3.81 -6.89
N ILE A 112 2.65 -4.08 -7.21
CA ILE A 112 1.92 -3.37 -8.28
C ILE A 112 1.74 -1.88 -7.92
N GLY A 113 1.33 -1.62 -6.68
CA GLY A 113 1.06 -0.28 -6.15
C GLY A 113 2.31 0.59 -6.04
N MET A 114 3.45 0.00 -5.68
CA MET A 114 4.74 0.71 -5.65
C MET A 114 5.27 0.93 -7.07
N ALA A 115 5.14 -0.05 -7.96
CA ALA A 115 5.62 0.06 -9.34
C ALA A 115 4.87 1.12 -10.17
N GLN A 116 3.58 1.33 -9.91
CA GLN A 116 2.79 2.34 -10.64
C GLN A 116 3.28 3.78 -10.42
N VAL A 117 3.98 4.07 -9.33
CA VAL A 117 4.49 5.41 -9.01
C VAL A 117 5.41 5.91 -10.13
N PHE A 118 6.27 5.04 -10.67
CA PHE A 118 7.15 5.40 -11.78
C PHE A 118 6.40 5.75 -13.07
N LYS A 119 5.26 5.08 -13.31
CA LYS A 119 4.39 5.39 -14.46
C LYS A 119 3.72 6.75 -14.29
N LEU A 120 3.17 7.00 -13.09
CA LEU A 120 2.55 8.28 -12.75
C LEU A 120 3.55 9.44 -12.86
N PHE A 121 4.74 9.29 -12.28
CA PHE A 121 5.78 10.32 -12.34
C PHE A 121 6.28 10.58 -13.77
N SER A 122 6.28 9.56 -14.62
CA SER A 122 6.60 9.73 -16.04
C SER A 122 5.47 10.45 -16.80
N ALA A 123 4.21 10.19 -16.47
CA ALA A 123 3.06 10.88 -17.05
C ALA A 123 3.00 12.38 -16.66
N ILE A 124 3.48 12.72 -15.46
CA ILE A 124 3.62 14.11 -14.97
C ILE A 124 4.94 14.74 -15.48
N GLN A 125 5.74 14.02 -16.26
CA GLN A 125 6.99 14.49 -16.87
C GLN A 125 8.07 14.93 -15.87
N LEU A 126 8.15 14.27 -14.70
CA LEU A 126 9.23 14.53 -13.74
C LEU A 126 10.60 14.13 -14.29
N SER A 127 11.61 14.97 -14.09
CA SER A 127 13.01 14.64 -14.37
C SER A 127 13.52 13.51 -13.46
N LYS A 128 14.65 12.86 -13.82
CA LYS A 128 15.23 11.78 -13.02
C LYS A 128 15.52 12.20 -11.56
N LYS A 129 16.06 13.40 -11.36
CA LYS A 129 16.34 13.95 -10.02
C LYS A 129 15.03 14.19 -9.23
N GLN A 130 14.01 14.75 -9.87
CA GLN A 130 12.70 14.95 -9.24
C GLN A 130 12.03 13.62 -8.89
N LYS A 131 12.15 12.58 -9.74
CA LYS A 131 11.64 11.25 -9.43
C LYS A 131 12.26 10.68 -8.15
N VAL A 132 13.59 10.69 -8.04
CA VAL A 132 14.29 10.20 -6.84
C VAL A 132 13.85 10.97 -5.59
N SER A 133 13.89 12.31 -5.65
CA SER A 133 13.46 13.14 -4.52
C SER A 133 11.99 12.92 -4.15
N SER A 134 11.10 12.81 -5.13
CA SER A 134 9.67 12.58 -4.89
C SER A 134 9.41 11.21 -4.26
N VAL A 135 10.12 10.16 -4.69
CA VAL A 135 10.03 8.83 -4.08
C VAL A 135 10.50 8.88 -2.61
N THR A 136 11.59 9.59 -2.31
CA THR A 136 12.08 9.74 -0.93
C THR A 136 11.09 10.48 -0.04
N VAL A 137 10.56 11.62 -0.51
CA VAL A 137 9.54 12.38 0.23
C VAL A 137 8.29 11.55 0.44
N LEU A 138 7.85 10.83 -0.59
CA LEU A 138 6.68 9.96 -0.52
C LEU A 138 6.89 8.81 0.47
N ALA A 139 8.08 8.20 0.52
CA ALA A 139 8.41 7.15 1.49
C ALA A 139 8.23 7.65 2.93
N ILE A 140 8.73 8.86 3.23
CA ILE A 140 8.66 9.46 4.56
C ILE A 140 7.21 9.80 4.91
N LEU A 141 6.51 10.54 4.05
CA LEU A 141 5.11 10.94 4.29
C LEU A 141 4.19 9.72 4.43
N SER A 142 4.38 8.72 3.58
CA SER A 142 3.66 7.45 3.64
C SER A 142 3.91 6.72 4.95
N SER A 143 5.18 6.65 5.40
CA SER A 143 5.53 6.01 6.69
C SER A 143 4.90 6.71 7.89
N ILE A 144 4.81 8.05 7.86
CA ILE A 144 4.11 8.82 8.88
C ILE A 144 2.61 8.50 8.87
N ALA A 145 1.99 8.50 7.68
CA ALA A 145 0.57 8.18 7.54
C ALA A 145 0.26 6.74 8.00
N ILE A 146 1.14 5.78 7.71
CA ILE A 146 1.04 4.40 8.21
C ILE A 146 1.08 4.40 9.75
N TYR A 147 2.02 5.11 10.35
CA TYR A 147 2.14 5.17 11.81
C TYR A 147 0.84 5.68 12.44
N ILE A 148 0.34 6.83 11.97
CA ILE A 148 -0.86 7.45 12.55
C ILE A 148 -2.09 6.55 12.28
N GLY A 149 -2.19 5.93 11.11
CA GLY A 149 -3.27 4.98 10.82
C GLY A 149 -3.23 3.74 11.71
N ARG A 150 -2.04 3.23 12.04
CA ARG A 150 -1.88 1.97 12.79
C ARG A 150 -1.91 2.15 14.31
N PHE A 151 -1.26 3.20 14.82
CA PHE A 151 -1.11 3.43 16.27
C PHE A 151 -2.14 4.43 16.81
N ASP A 152 -2.37 5.53 16.08
CA ASP A 152 -3.34 6.56 16.48
C ASP A 152 -4.75 6.28 15.95
N ARG A 153 -4.91 5.23 15.11
CA ARG A 153 -6.17 4.77 14.49
C ARG A 153 -6.91 5.84 13.67
N VAL A 154 -6.16 6.77 13.08
CA VAL A 154 -6.74 7.82 12.22
C VAL A 154 -6.99 7.27 10.83
N HIS A 155 -8.22 7.38 10.35
CA HIS A 155 -8.58 6.96 9.00
C HIS A 155 -8.32 8.05 7.95
N SER A 156 -8.12 7.68 6.68
CA SER A 156 -7.90 8.65 5.58
C SER A 156 -9.01 9.69 5.44
N ILE A 157 -10.24 9.36 5.86
CA ILE A 157 -11.39 10.29 5.86
C ILE A 157 -11.22 11.42 6.88
N GLU A 158 -10.54 11.17 8.00
CA GLU A 158 -10.33 12.18 9.05
C GLU A 158 -9.38 13.28 8.60
N LEU A 159 -8.49 13.03 7.63
CA LEU A 159 -7.69 14.10 7.03
C LEU A 159 -8.57 15.13 6.30
N VAL A 160 -9.72 14.70 5.77
CA VAL A 160 -10.67 15.56 5.07
C VAL A 160 -11.64 16.21 6.06
N VAL A 161 -12.16 15.44 7.02
CA VAL A 161 -13.20 15.90 7.97
C VAL A 161 -12.61 16.72 9.13
N HIS A 162 -11.41 16.37 9.60
CA HIS A 162 -10.74 16.97 10.76
C HIS A 162 -9.25 17.28 10.49
N PRO A 163 -8.94 18.09 9.45
CA PRO A 163 -7.56 18.31 8.99
C PRO A 163 -6.64 18.87 10.08
N VAL A 164 -7.13 19.78 10.93
CA VAL A 164 -6.33 20.40 12.00
C VAL A 164 -5.90 19.37 13.05
N THR A 165 -6.79 18.44 13.40
CA THR A 165 -6.49 17.37 14.37
C THR A 165 -5.41 16.44 13.82
N VAL A 166 -5.55 16.02 12.56
CA VAL A 166 -4.55 15.16 11.92
C VAL A 166 -3.21 15.88 11.74
N LEU A 167 -3.21 17.17 11.37
CA LEU A 167 -1.98 17.98 11.29
C LEU A 167 -1.27 18.11 12.65
N LYS A 168 -2.02 18.25 13.75
CA LYS A 168 -1.42 18.24 15.09
C LYS A 168 -0.77 16.90 15.44
N LEU A 169 -1.36 15.77 15.02
CA LEU A 169 -0.76 14.45 15.21
C LEU A 169 0.48 14.24 14.32
N LEU A 170 0.48 14.83 13.11
CA LEU A 170 1.64 14.84 12.21
C LEU A 170 2.83 15.62 12.80
N ILE A 171 2.58 16.74 13.49
CA ILE A 171 3.61 17.71 13.89
C ILE A 171 3.96 17.63 15.39
N GLY A 172 2.99 17.40 16.26
CA GLY A 172 3.11 17.70 17.69
C GLY A 172 3.72 16.62 18.58
N ASN A 173 3.65 15.34 18.19
CA ASN A 173 4.01 14.22 19.07
C ASN A 173 5.05 13.30 18.41
N TRP A 174 6.32 13.70 18.42
CA TRP A 174 7.44 12.89 17.90
C TRP A 174 8.20 12.23 19.05
N SER A 175 7.92 10.95 19.29
CA SER A 175 8.70 10.10 20.18
C SER A 175 9.83 9.39 19.42
N ALA A 176 10.79 8.83 20.15
CA ALA A 176 11.89 8.08 19.55
C ALA A 176 11.39 6.86 18.76
N GLU A 177 10.35 6.19 19.27
CA GLU A 177 9.72 5.02 18.64
C GLU A 177 9.03 5.40 17.32
N LYS A 178 8.35 6.56 17.28
CA LYS A 178 7.72 7.07 16.06
C LYS A 178 8.77 7.38 15.00
N ILE A 179 9.85 8.05 15.38
CA ILE A 179 10.97 8.35 14.47
C ILE A 179 11.58 7.05 13.93
N GLN A 180 11.87 6.09 14.81
CA GLN A 180 12.44 4.80 14.44
C GLN A 180 11.52 4.06 13.45
N PHE A 181 10.22 3.99 13.74
CA PHE A 181 9.25 3.36 12.85
C PHE A 181 9.23 4.04 11.47
N VAL A 182 9.14 5.38 11.43
CA VAL A 182 9.11 6.15 10.18
C VAL A 182 10.37 5.91 9.35
N LEU A 183 11.54 5.88 9.97
CA LEU A 183 12.81 5.59 9.30
C LEU A 183 12.84 4.17 8.74
N MET A 184 12.49 3.17 9.55
CA MET A 184 12.47 1.77 9.14
C MET A 184 11.51 1.52 7.97
N PHE A 185 10.28 2.05 8.05
CA PHE A 185 9.30 1.90 6.98
C PHE A 185 9.65 2.71 5.72
N SER A 186 10.35 3.82 5.87
CA SER A 186 10.85 4.60 4.73
C SER A 186 11.96 3.83 4.01
N ILE A 187 12.91 3.25 4.75
CA ILE A 187 13.98 2.41 4.20
C ILE A 187 13.39 1.19 3.48
N LEU A 188 12.40 0.54 4.09
CA LEU A 188 11.71 -0.61 3.50
C LEU A 188 11.06 -0.26 2.16
N GLN A 189 10.30 0.85 2.11
CA GLN A 189 9.68 1.34 0.88
C GLN A 189 10.72 1.70 -0.19
N LEU A 190 11.80 2.38 0.20
CA LEU A 190 12.90 2.71 -0.71
C LEU A 190 13.61 1.47 -1.26
N GLY A 191 13.78 0.43 -0.44
CA GLY A 191 14.33 -0.86 -0.87
C GLY A 191 13.46 -1.52 -1.94
N ILE A 192 12.14 -1.54 -1.74
CA ILE A 192 11.18 -2.07 -2.73
C ILE A 192 11.25 -1.26 -4.03
N TRP A 193 11.25 0.06 -3.96
CA TRP A 193 11.39 0.89 -5.16
C TRP A 193 12.74 0.73 -5.85
N GLY A 194 13.83 0.54 -5.10
CA GLY A 194 15.15 0.22 -5.63
C GLY A 194 15.13 -1.07 -6.44
N LEU A 195 14.56 -2.15 -5.88
CA LEU A 195 14.40 -3.42 -6.56
C LEU A 195 13.55 -3.29 -7.84
N ILE A 196 12.41 -2.60 -7.77
CA ILE A 196 11.55 -2.37 -8.94
C ILE A 196 12.31 -1.57 -10.02
N SER A 197 13.08 -0.56 -9.63
CA SER A 197 13.87 0.24 -10.56
C SER A 197 14.97 -0.59 -11.22
N TYR A 198 15.61 -1.51 -10.48
CA TYR A 198 16.62 -2.41 -11.01
C TYR A 198 16.02 -3.37 -12.06
N LEU A 199 14.91 -4.04 -11.73
CA LEU A 199 14.23 -4.95 -12.66
C LEU A 199 13.74 -4.26 -13.94
N GLN A 200 13.30 -3.01 -13.84
CA GLN A 200 12.87 -2.22 -15.02
C GLN A 200 14.03 -1.76 -15.91
N GLN A 201 15.27 -1.74 -15.41
CA GLN A 201 16.44 -1.41 -16.21
C GLN A 201 16.86 -2.62 -17.04
N GLU A 202 16.93 -3.81 -16.43
CA GLU A 202 17.24 -5.06 -17.14
C GLU A 202 16.29 -5.29 -18.33
N THR A 203 14.97 -5.12 -18.15
CA THR A 203 14.00 -5.30 -19.25
C THR A 203 14.13 -4.29 -20.40
N LYS A 204 14.91 -3.22 -20.23
CA LYS A 204 15.18 -2.25 -21.31
C LYS A 204 16.50 -2.52 -22.03
N GLU A 205 17.37 -3.32 -21.45
CA GLU A 205 18.68 -3.69 -21.99
C GLU A 205 18.60 -4.95 -22.86
N GLU A 206 17.52 -5.74 -22.73
CA GLU A 206 17.10 -6.84 -23.62
C GLU A 206 16.27 -6.34 -24.82
#